data_AF-A0A3G4VGC2-F1
#
_entry.id   AF-A0A3G4VGC2-F1
#
_cell.length_a   1.000
_cell.length_b   1.000
_cell.length_c   1.000
_cell.angle_alpha   90.00
_cell.angle_beta   90.00
_cell.angle_gamma   90.00
#
_symmetry.space_group_name_H-M   'P 1'
#
loop_
_entity.id
_entity.type
_entity.pdbx_description
1 polymer ?
#
loop_
_entity_poly.entity_id
_entity_poly.type
_entity_poly.pdbx_seq_one_letter_code
_entity_poly.pdbx_strand_id
1 'polypeptide(L)'
;MELSQNEKLTLVKYALNVLDGWGASNLQTEAILEISPEQHARLKVTPATVPIGPSTLERVHLVVEIDGLLRNAFESSHFINNFINVRNNAKNLNGYAPIEHIERGDLTALKRLKQYAKEMARNAKREQDDY
;
A
#
# COMPACT_ATOMS: atom_id res chain seq x y z
N MET A 1 -15.48 15.91 -3.71
CA MET A 1 -16.05 15.27 -4.92
C MET A 1 -16.06 13.78 -4.64
N GLU A 2 -17.22 13.13 -4.72
CA GLU A 2 -17.29 11.67 -4.52
C GLU A 2 -16.79 10.98 -5.80
N LEU A 3 -15.91 9.99 -5.65
CA LEU A 3 -15.38 9.25 -6.80
C LEU A 3 -16.49 8.42 -7.46
N SER A 4 -16.54 8.44 -8.79
CA SER A 4 -17.34 7.51 -9.56
C SER A 4 -16.88 6.06 -9.33
N GLN A 5 -17.76 5.10 -9.64
CA GLN A 5 -17.45 3.69 -9.51
C GLN A 5 -16.21 3.28 -10.33
N ASN A 6 -16.06 3.82 -11.55
CA ASN A 6 -14.91 3.51 -12.41
C ASN A 6 -13.60 4.08 -11.85
N GLU A 7 -13.63 5.27 -11.25
CA GLU A 7 -12.45 5.83 -10.57
C GLU A 7 -12.06 4.99 -9.35
N LYS A 8 -13.03 4.56 -8.53
CA LYS A 8 -12.78 3.64 -7.41
C LYS A 8 -12.13 2.34 -7.89
N LEU A 9 -12.66 1.73 -8.95
CA LEU A 9 -12.11 0.49 -9.52
C LEU A 9 -10.72 0.66 -10.12
N THR A 10 -10.42 1.84 -10.68
CA THR A 10 -9.08 2.17 -11.19
C THR A 10 -8.06 2.21 -10.03
N LEU A 11 -8.42 2.84 -8.91
CA LEU A 11 -7.58 2.87 -7.72
C LEU A 11 -7.40 1.48 -7.09
N VAL A 12 -8.47 0.68 -7.03
CA VAL A 12 -8.40 -0.71 -6.56
C VAL A 12 -7.42 -1.52 -7.42
N LYS A 13 -7.53 -1.43 -8.75
CA LYS A 13 -6.61 -2.12 -9.67
C LYS A 13 -5.16 -1.70 -9.43
N TYR A 14 -4.92 -0.41 -9.23
CA TYR A 14 -3.58 0.10 -8.91
C TYR A 14 -3.06 -0.46 -7.58
N ALA A 15 -3.86 -0.40 -6.52
CA ALA A 15 -3.47 -0.93 -5.21
C ALA A 15 -3.20 -2.44 -5.23
N LEU A 16 -3.98 -3.23 -5.99
CA LEU A 16 -3.72 -4.65 -6.20
C LEU A 16 -2.36 -4.88 -6.87
N ASN A 17 -2.02 -4.11 -7.89
CA ASN A 17 -0.72 -4.21 -8.56
C ASN A 17 0.45 -3.80 -7.64
N VAL A 18 0.25 -2.80 -6.79
CA VAL A 18 1.25 -2.39 -5.79
C VAL A 18 1.51 -3.51 -4.79
N LEU A 19 0.44 -4.10 -4.24
CA LEU A 19 0.56 -5.19 -3.27
C LEU A 19 1.19 -6.44 -3.88
N ASP A 20 0.84 -6.77 -5.13
CA ASP A 20 1.49 -7.84 -5.89
C ASP A 20 2.98 -7.55 -6.11
N GLY A 21 3.33 -6.33 -6.52
CA GLY A 21 4.72 -5.89 -6.67
C GLY A 21 5.53 -5.92 -5.37
N TRP A 22 4.87 -5.69 -4.23
CA TRP A 22 5.44 -5.86 -2.90
C TRP A 22 5.52 -7.32 -2.44
N GLY A 23 4.93 -8.27 -3.18
CA GLY A 23 4.96 -9.69 -2.85
C GLY A 23 3.89 -10.15 -1.87
N ALA A 24 2.81 -9.37 -1.67
CA ALA A 24 1.70 -9.77 -0.82
C ALA A 24 0.96 -10.98 -1.42
N SER A 25 0.73 -12.01 -0.63
CA SER A 25 -0.15 -13.13 -1.01
C SER A 25 -1.60 -12.67 -1.16
N ASN A 26 -2.45 -13.51 -1.78
CA ASN A 26 -3.89 -13.22 -1.88
C ASN A 26 -4.53 -13.00 -0.51
N LEU A 27 -4.19 -13.83 0.49
CA LEU A 27 -4.73 -13.71 1.86
C LEU A 27 -4.33 -12.39 2.52
N GLN A 28 -3.07 -11.98 2.36
CA GLN A 28 -2.59 -10.70 2.88
C GLN A 28 -3.25 -9.54 2.14
N THR A 29 -3.38 -9.62 0.82
CA THR A 29 -4.06 -8.60 0.02
C THR A 29 -5.52 -8.41 0.43
N GLU A 30 -6.24 -9.52 0.61
CA GLU A 30 -7.63 -9.55 1.08
C GLU A 30 -7.76 -8.91 2.47
N ALA A 31 -6.85 -9.25 3.39
CA ALA A 31 -6.82 -8.66 4.73
C ALA A 31 -6.49 -7.15 4.68
N ILE A 32 -5.46 -6.76 3.93
CA ILE A 32 -4.98 -5.38 3.81
C ILE A 32 -6.10 -4.46 3.26
N LEU A 33 -6.77 -4.90 2.19
CA LEU A 33 -7.83 -4.12 1.53
C LEU A 33 -9.22 -4.34 2.13
N GLU A 34 -9.37 -5.27 3.09
CA GLU A 34 -10.65 -5.64 3.69
C GLU A 34 -11.69 -6.02 2.62
N ILE A 35 -11.32 -6.99 1.78
CA ILE A 35 -12.18 -7.56 0.74
C ILE A 35 -12.29 -9.06 0.94
N SER A 36 -13.44 -9.64 0.61
CA SER A 36 -13.61 -11.09 0.67
C SER A 36 -12.84 -11.78 -0.47
N PRO A 37 -12.51 -13.09 -0.33
CA PRO A 37 -11.92 -13.87 -1.43
C PRO A 37 -12.78 -13.84 -2.70
N GLU A 38 -14.11 -13.81 -2.55
CA GLU A 38 -15.04 -13.69 -3.67
C GLU A 38 -14.93 -12.33 -4.36
N GLN A 39 -14.92 -11.23 -3.59
CA GLN A 39 -14.72 -9.89 -4.15
C GLN A 39 -13.37 -9.80 -4.86
N HIS A 40 -12.31 -10.34 -4.25
CA HIS A 40 -10.97 -10.36 -4.84
C HIS A 40 -10.94 -11.14 -6.17
N ALA A 41 -11.58 -12.31 -6.23
CA ALA A 41 -11.71 -13.07 -7.47
C ALA A 41 -12.50 -12.31 -8.54
N ARG A 42 -13.63 -11.70 -8.17
CA ARG A 42 -14.48 -10.92 -9.09
C ARG A 42 -13.79 -9.66 -9.59
N LEU A 43 -12.93 -9.02 -8.80
CA LEU A 43 -12.12 -7.88 -9.25
C LEU A 43 -11.16 -8.25 -10.39
N LYS A 44 -10.78 -9.53 -10.52
CA LYS A 44 -9.93 -10.03 -11.61
C LYS A 44 -10.72 -10.36 -12.88
N VAL A 45 -12.01 -10.72 -12.77
CA VAL A 45 -12.82 -11.23 -13.88
C VAL A 45 -13.89 -10.24 -14.35
N THR A 46 -14.66 -9.66 -13.42
CA THR A 46 -15.80 -8.77 -13.68
C THR A 46 -15.81 -7.51 -12.78
N PRO A 47 -14.72 -6.72 -12.76
CA PRO A 47 -14.52 -5.63 -11.79
C PRO A 47 -15.62 -4.57 -11.80
N ALA A 48 -16.21 -4.25 -12.96
CA ALA A 48 -17.26 -3.24 -13.12
C ALA A 48 -18.48 -3.46 -12.21
N THR A 49 -18.72 -4.70 -11.77
CA THR A 49 -19.88 -5.10 -10.96
C THR A 49 -19.58 -5.24 -9.47
N VAL A 50 -18.33 -5.00 -9.05
CA VAL A 50 -17.92 -5.20 -7.65
C VAL A 50 -18.15 -3.92 -6.86
N PRO A 51 -19.04 -3.89 -5.87
CA PRO A 51 -19.23 -2.71 -5.03
C PRO A 51 -17.99 -2.49 -4.16
N ILE A 52 -17.53 -1.23 -4.10
CA ILE A 52 -16.39 -0.82 -3.27
C ILE A 52 -16.92 -0.02 -2.09
N GLY A 53 -16.80 -0.61 -0.90
CA GLY A 53 -17.21 0.03 0.35
C GLY A 53 -16.26 1.14 0.79
N PRO A 54 -16.70 2.01 1.72
CA PRO A 54 -15.88 3.12 2.23
C PRO A 54 -14.60 2.65 2.94
N SER A 55 -14.66 1.55 3.71
CA SER A 55 -13.48 1.00 4.40
C SER A 55 -12.42 0.50 3.41
N THR A 56 -12.83 -0.30 2.41
CA THR A 56 -11.96 -0.74 1.32
C THR A 56 -11.34 0.45 0.57
N LEU A 57 -12.12 1.49 0.28
CA LEU A 57 -11.62 2.67 -0.40
C LEU A 57 -10.60 3.46 0.43
N GLU A 58 -10.79 3.58 1.75
CA GLU A 58 -9.81 4.19 2.65
C GLU A 58 -8.48 3.41 2.60
N ARG A 59 -8.53 2.09 2.67
CA ARG A 59 -7.35 1.21 2.62
C ARG A 59 -6.64 1.27 1.28
N VAL A 60 -7.39 1.30 0.17
CA VAL A 60 -6.86 1.50 -1.18
C VAL A 60 -6.11 2.83 -1.27
N HIS A 61 -6.69 3.93 -0.77
CA HIS A 61 -6.00 5.22 -0.75
C HIS A 61 -4.71 5.18 0.06
N LEU A 62 -4.72 4.54 1.23
CA LEU A 62 -3.50 4.40 2.04
C LEU A 62 -2.40 3.65 1.28
N VAL A 63 -2.72 2.54 0.61
CA VAL A 63 -1.74 1.79 -0.19
C VAL A 63 -1.18 2.63 -1.34
N VAL A 64 -2.06 3.33 -2.08
CA VAL A 64 -1.65 4.21 -3.19
C VAL A 64 -0.74 5.33 -2.70
N GLU A 65 -1.07 5.96 -1.58
CA GLU A 65 -0.25 7.03 -0.99
C GLU A 65 1.10 6.50 -0.47
N ILE A 66 1.12 5.32 0.15
CA ILE A 66 2.38 4.69 0.59
C ILE A 66 3.30 4.48 -0.61
N ASP A 67 2.80 3.86 -1.70
CA ASP A 67 3.60 3.64 -2.91
C ASP A 67 4.12 4.95 -3.50
N GLY A 68 3.27 5.96 -3.62
CA GLY A 68 3.67 7.28 -4.11
C GLY A 68 4.76 7.94 -3.25
N LEU A 69 4.66 7.85 -1.93
CA LEU A 69 5.67 8.36 -1.01
C LEU A 69 7.00 7.60 -1.14
N LEU A 70 6.96 6.28 -1.28
CA LEU A 70 8.16 5.47 -1.45
C LEU A 70 8.83 5.74 -2.79
N ARG A 71 8.07 5.91 -3.88
CA ARG A 71 8.63 6.33 -5.19
C ARG A 71 9.27 7.70 -5.16
N ASN A 72 8.80 8.60 -4.30
CA ASN A 72 9.44 9.89 -4.10
C ASN A 72 10.72 9.80 -3.24
N ALA A 73 10.79 8.79 -2.36
CA ALA A 73 11.93 8.57 -1.47
C ALA A 73 13.05 7.75 -2.11
N PHE A 74 12.72 6.91 -3.10
CA PHE A 74 13.64 5.93 -3.69
C PHE A 74 13.73 6.08 -5.20
N GLU A 75 14.95 5.95 -5.72
CA GLU A 75 15.25 6.12 -7.16
C GLU A 75 14.79 4.94 -8.02
N SER A 76 14.53 3.77 -7.43
CA SER A 76 14.11 2.58 -8.19
C SER A 76 13.14 1.68 -7.43
N SER A 77 12.33 0.93 -8.18
CA SER A 77 11.41 -0.09 -7.63
C SER A 77 12.13 -1.21 -6.89
N HIS A 78 13.39 -1.50 -7.23
CA HIS A 78 14.19 -2.49 -6.51
C HIS A 78 14.42 -2.07 -5.05
N PHE A 79 14.72 -0.80 -4.79
CA PHE A 79 14.89 -0.29 -3.42
C PHE A 79 13.59 -0.28 -2.63
N ILE A 80 12.46 0.05 -3.28
CA ILE A 80 11.14 -0.01 -2.66
C ILE A 80 10.83 -1.45 -2.23
N ASN A 81 11.03 -2.42 -3.13
CA ASN A 81 10.74 -3.82 -2.84
C ASN A 81 11.65 -4.38 -1.74
N ASN A 82 12.94 -4.04 -1.74
CA ASN A 82 13.85 -4.38 -0.66
C ASN A 82 13.39 -3.75 0.66
N PHE A 83 13.04 -2.47 0.65
CA PHE A 83 12.56 -1.78 1.85
C PHE A 83 11.31 -2.43 2.43
N ILE A 84 10.31 -2.73 1.59
CA ILE A 84 9.02 -3.29 2.04
C ILE A 84 9.17 -4.71 2.61
N ASN A 85 10.09 -5.51 2.06
CA ASN A 85 10.20 -6.95 2.37
C ASN A 85 11.34 -7.31 3.32
N VAL A 86 12.31 -6.42 3.54
CA VAL A 86 13.47 -6.72 4.38
C VAL A 86 13.23 -6.24 5.81
N ARG A 87 13.53 -7.11 6.77
CA ARG A 87 13.48 -6.80 8.19
C ARG A 87 14.36 -5.61 8.53
N ASN A 88 13.81 -4.66 9.27
CA ASN A 88 14.46 -3.40 9.55
C ASN A 88 14.46 -3.11 11.06
N ASN A 89 15.65 -2.90 11.61
CA ASN A 89 15.87 -2.63 13.03
C ASN A 89 15.59 -1.18 13.42
N ALA A 90 15.12 -0.33 12.48
CA ALA A 90 14.61 0.98 12.80
C ALA A 90 13.56 0.86 13.92
N LYS A 91 13.63 1.77 14.89
CA LYS A 91 12.77 1.77 16.09
C LYS A 91 11.27 1.68 15.75
N ASN A 92 10.86 2.21 14.60
CA ASN A 92 9.47 2.21 14.14
C ASN A 92 9.00 0.85 13.61
N LEU A 93 9.92 0.00 13.16
CA LEU A 93 9.63 -1.30 12.55
C LEU A 93 9.96 -2.47 13.47
N ASN A 94 10.71 -2.22 14.56
CA ASN A 94 10.95 -3.18 15.65
C ASN A 94 11.49 -4.53 15.16
N GLY A 95 12.36 -4.51 14.15
CA GLY A 95 13.00 -5.72 13.59
C GLY A 95 12.15 -6.49 12.58
N TYR A 96 10.95 -6.01 12.25
CA TYR A 96 10.09 -6.60 11.21
C TYR A 96 10.19 -5.82 9.90
N ALA A 97 9.87 -6.48 8.80
CA ALA A 97 9.70 -5.84 7.50
C ALA A 97 8.40 -5.03 7.50
N PRO A 98 8.33 -3.89 6.78
CA PRO A 98 7.11 -3.09 6.65
C PRO A 98 5.86 -3.89 6.30
N ILE A 99 5.95 -4.88 5.40
CA ILE A 99 4.80 -5.72 5.02
C ILE A 99 4.28 -6.59 6.17
N GLU A 100 5.17 -7.08 7.05
CA GLU A 100 4.81 -7.90 8.23
C GLU A 100 3.93 -7.11 9.23
N HIS A 101 3.94 -5.78 9.20
CA HIS A 101 3.05 -4.95 10.05
C HIS A 101 1.63 -4.85 9.50
N ILE A 102 1.47 -4.83 8.17
CA ILE A 102 0.18 -4.58 7.53
C ILE A 102 -0.52 -5.86 7.08
N GLU A 103 0.20 -6.98 7.01
CA GLU A 103 -0.28 -8.25 6.42
C GLU A 103 -1.57 -8.80 7.03
N ARG A 104 -1.91 -8.41 8.26
CA ARG A 104 -3.13 -8.82 8.98
C ARG A 104 -4.31 -7.88 8.76
N GLY A 105 -4.14 -6.83 7.97
CA GLY A 105 -5.21 -5.87 7.69
C GLY A 105 -5.48 -4.85 8.80
N ASP A 106 -4.56 -4.66 9.75
CA ASP A 106 -4.71 -3.62 10.78
C ASP A 106 -4.61 -2.21 10.16
N LEU A 107 -5.72 -1.47 10.19
CA LEU A 107 -5.80 -0.11 9.65
C LEU A 107 -4.83 0.86 10.35
N THR A 108 -4.61 0.69 11.66
CA THR A 108 -3.65 1.51 12.42
C THR A 108 -2.22 1.23 11.95
N ALA A 109 -1.90 -0.03 11.63
CA ALA A 109 -0.61 -0.40 11.06
C ALA A 109 -0.40 0.21 9.67
N LEU A 110 -1.40 0.18 8.78
CA LEU A 110 -1.34 0.85 7.48
C LEU A 110 -1.09 2.36 7.64
N LYS A 111 -1.82 3.02 8.53
CA LYS A 111 -1.65 4.46 8.80
C LYS A 111 -0.25 4.78 9.34
N ARG A 112 0.30 3.91 10.19
CA ARG A 112 1.67 4.04 10.71
C ARG A 112 2.71 3.88 9.59
N LEU A 113 2.53 2.89 8.71
CA LEU A 113 3.43 2.70 7.57
C LEU A 113 3.41 3.91 6.62
N LYS A 114 2.23 4.47 6.33
CA LYS A 114 2.10 5.73 5.58
C LYS A 114 2.90 6.86 6.23
N GLN A 115 2.78 7.03 7.55
CA GLN A 115 3.53 8.07 8.26
C GLN A 115 5.04 7.86 8.15
N TYR A 116 5.50 6.63 8.24
CA TYR A 116 6.92 6.30 8.08
C TYR A 116 7.43 6.58 6.66
N ALA A 117 6.68 6.16 5.62
CA ALA A 117 7.01 6.46 4.23
C ALA A 117 7.07 7.99 3.98
N LYS A 118 6.19 8.76 4.63
CA LYS A 118 6.18 10.22 4.56
C LYS A 118 7.42 10.86 5.16
N GLU A 119 7.90 10.34 6.29
CA GLU A 119 9.13 10.80 6.93
C GLU A 119 10.35 10.50 6.05
N MET A 120 10.40 9.31 5.45
CA MET A 120 11.47 8.93 4.51
C MET A 120 11.51 9.85 3.29
N ALA A 121 10.36 10.08 2.64
CA ALA A 121 10.26 10.97 1.48
C ALA A 121 10.70 12.41 1.81
N ARG A 122 10.39 12.90 3.03
CA ARG A 122 10.84 14.21 3.51
C ARG A 122 12.35 14.28 3.71
N ASN A 123 12.94 13.24 4.27
CA ASN A 123 14.39 13.21 4.52
C ASN A 123 15.16 13.12 3.20
N ALA A 124 14.72 12.26 2.27
CA ALA A 124 15.32 12.16 0.94
C ALA A 124 15.31 13.50 0.18
N LYS A 125 14.22 14.28 0.30
CA LYS A 125 14.15 15.61 -0.31
C LYS A 125 15.15 16.61 0.30
N ARG A 126 15.32 16.61 1.63
CA ARG A 126 16.29 17.49 2.31
C ARG A 126 17.71 17.21 1.87
N GLU A 127 18.07 15.93 1.78
CA GLU A 127 19.38 15.51 1.32
C GLU A 127 19.65 15.92 -0.14
N GLN A 128 18.62 16.05 -0.98
CA GLN A 128 18.75 16.58 -2.34
C GLN A 128 18.86 18.11 -2.40
N ASP A 129 18.19 18.84 -1.51
CA ASP A 129 18.22 20.31 -1.46
C ASP A 129 19.56 20.85 -0.88
N ASP A 130 20.34 20.01 -0.20
CA ASP A 130 21.62 20.36 0.43
C ASP A 130 22.86 20.20 -0.51
N TYR A 131 22.66 19.81 -1.79
CA TYR A 131 23.69 19.68 -2.84
C TYR A 131 23.51 20.70 -3.97
#